data_AF-A0A5Q4YX51-F1
#
_entry.id   AF-A0A5Q4YX51-F1
#
_cell.length_a   1.000
_cell.length_b   1.000
_cell.length_c   1.000
_cell.angle_alpha   90.00
_cell.angle_beta   90.00
_cell.angle_gamma   90.00
#
_symmetry.space_group_name_H-M   'P 1'
#
loop_
_entity.id
_entity.type
_entity.pdbx_description
1 polymer ?
#
loop_
_entity_poly.entity_id
_entity_poly.type
_entity_poly.pdbx_seq_one_letter_code
_entity_poly.pdbx_strand_id
1 'polypeptide(L)'
;MLAAIDQGRRGYTMAVNPAITKFHLDYWEHLRLRHPKIQMARPQGRGNGSTWIVLKGIGFPRGVKLSHKFDQQVMELGFEKRTVDEILAVKSDWPDDIHPVQKGGTTSLAIDIPAIDMTLDFGAQTTGVEKALESAYRLMPYASLFT
;
A
#
# COMPACT_ATOMS: atom_id res chain seq x y z
N MET A 1 -0.90 16.98 29.12
CA MET A 1 0.16 17.42 28.19
C MET A 1 1.59 17.03 28.64
N LEU A 2 1.75 16.13 29.62
CA LEU A 2 3.09 15.72 30.11
C LEU A 2 3.55 14.33 29.62
N ALA A 3 2.63 13.45 29.21
CA ALA A 3 2.97 12.09 28.76
C ALA A 3 3.70 12.05 27.40
N ALA A 4 3.46 13.03 26.52
CA ALA A 4 4.01 13.06 25.16
C ALA A 4 5.50 13.46 25.12
N ILE A 5 6.00 14.17 26.14
CA ILE A 5 7.37 14.70 26.17
C ILE A 5 8.36 13.65 26.71
N ASP A 6 7.93 12.74 27.59
CA ASP A 6 8.81 11.73 28.20
C ASP A 6 9.12 10.54 27.26
N GLN A 7 8.24 10.25 26.29
CA GLN A 7 8.50 9.25 25.24
C GLN A 7 9.65 9.63 24.29
N GLY A 8 9.96 10.92 24.15
CA GLY A 8 11.03 11.40 23.27
C GLY A 8 12.44 11.03 23.75
N ARG A 9 12.63 10.69 25.03
CA ARG A 9 13.96 10.51 25.64
C ARG A 9 14.43 9.07 25.79
N ARG A 10 13.57 8.07 25.56
CA ARG A 10 13.87 6.64 25.78
C ARG A 10 13.93 5.77 24.52
N GLY A 11 13.82 6.38 23.34
CA GLY A 11 13.67 5.65 22.09
C GLY A 11 12.25 5.11 21.98
N TYR A 12 11.57 5.45 20.89
CA TYR A 12 10.24 4.92 20.60
C TYR A 12 10.37 3.40 20.38
N THR A 13 9.91 2.62 21.35
CA THR A 13 9.72 1.18 21.17
C THR A 13 8.29 0.99 20.71
N MET A 14 8.11 0.62 19.45
CA MET A 14 6.79 0.31 18.90
C MET A 14 6.16 -0.83 19.70
N ALA A 15 4.98 -0.59 20.27
CA ALA A 15 4.17 -1.65 20.84
C ALA A 15 3.65 -2.55 19.71
N VAL A 16 4.18 -3.78 19.64
CA VAL A 16 3.77 -4.77 18.65
C VAL A 16 2.33 -5.19 18.92
N ASN A 17 1.49 -5.15 17.89
CA ASN A 17 0.16 -5.72 17.89
C ASN A 17 0.21 -7.10 17.18
N PRO A 18 -0.08 -8.20 17.91
CA PRO A 18 -0.09 -9.54 17.33
C PRO A 18 -1.10 -9.74 16.20
N ALA A 19 -2.29 -9.17 16.28
CA ALA A 19 -3.33 -9.29 15.26
C ALA A 19 -2.91 -8.60 13.95
N ILE A 20 -2.45 -7.35 14.03
CA ILE A 20 -1.93 -6.62 12.86
C ILE A 20 -0.71 -7.32 12.27
N THR A 21 0.18 -7.83 13.11
CA THR A 21 1.36 -8.58 12.68
C THR A 21 0.96 -9.85 11.94
N LYS A 22 0.02 -10.62 12.50
CA LYS A 22 -0.52 -11.83 11.87
C LYS A 22 -1.16 -11.50 10.51
N PHE A 23 -2.00 -10.47 10.44
CA PHE A 23 -2.64 -10.06 9.20
C PHE A 23 -1.61 -9.74 8.10
N HIS A 24 -0.54 -9.00 8.42
CA HIS A 24 0.53 -8.74 7.46
C HIS A 24 1.26 -10.01 7.03
N LEU A 25 1.51 -10.95 7.95
CA LEU A 25 2.16 -12.22 7.64
C LEU A 25 1.29 -13.05 6.69
N ASP A 26 -0.01 -13.19 6.99
CA ASP A 26 -0.96 -13.91 6.15
C ASP A 26 -1.04 -13.26 4.75
N TYR A 27 -1.09 -11.92 4.68
CA TYR A 27 -1.06 -11.17 3.42
C TYR A 27 0.22 -11.45 2.62
N TRP A 28 1.37 -11.47 3.29
CA TRP A 28 2.66 -11.77 2.67
C TRP A 28 2.73 -13.20 2.13
N GLU A 29 2.26 -14.19 2.90
CA GLU A 29 2.20 -15.59 2.47
C GLU A 29 1.26 -15.77 1.27
N HIS A 30 0.08 -15.15 1.34
CA HIS A 30 -0.92 -15.15 0.28
C HIS A 30 -0.36 -14.60 -1.04
N LEU A 31 0.28 -13.41 -0.97
CA LEU A 31 0.97 -12.82 -2.13
C LEU A 31 1.99 -13.75 -2.74
N ARG A 32 2.88 -14.32 -1.91
CA ARG A 32 3.97 -15.20 -2.37
C ARG A 32 3.43 -16.44 -3.10
N LEU A 33 2.29 -16.96 -2.65
CA LEU A 33 1.67 -18.17 -3.22
C LEU A 33 0.83 -17.89 -4.46
N ARG A 34 0.09 -16.77 -4.50
CA ARG A 34 -0.94 -16.52 -5.53
C ARG A 34 -0.63 -15.39 -6.49
N HIS A 35 0.23 -14.44 -6.11
CA HIS A 35 0.50 -13.23 -6.87
C HIS A 35 2.00 -13.00 -7.07
N PRO A 36 2.74 -13.94 -7.72
CA PRO A 36 4.20 -13.89 -7.79
C PRO A 36 4.76 -12.66 -8.52
N LYS A 37 3.94 -11.92 -9.27
CA LYS A 37 4.33 -10.66 -9.93
C LYS A 37 4.40 -9.46 -8.98
N ILE A 38 3.90 -9.60 -7.76
CA ILE A 38 3.87 -8.57 -6.72
C ILE A 38 4.64 -9.09 -5.51
N GLN A 39 5.55 -8.27 -4.99
CA GLN A 39 6.40 -8.61 -3.87
C GLN A 39 6.13 -7.71 -2.67
N MET A 40 6.29 -8.29 -1.49
CA MET A 40 6.22 -7.61 -0.20
C MET A 40 7.39 -8.10 0.66
N ALA A 41 8.02 -7.19 1.41
CA ALA A 41 9.02 -7.57 2.40
C ALA A 41 8.34 -8.35 3.53
N ARG A 42 8.93 -9.48 3.96
CA ARG A 42 8.36 -10.28 5.05
C ARG A 42 8.23 -9.41 6.30
N PRO A 43 7.02 -9.25 6.87
CA PRO A 43 6.82 -8.43 8.06
C PRO A 43 7.44 -9.10 9.28
N GLN A 44 7.86 -8.29 10.25
CA GLN A 44 8.41 -8.76 11.52
C GLN A 44 7.40 -8.46 12.64
N GLY A 45 7.52 -7.31 13.31
CA GLY A 45 6.52 -6.80 14.25
C GLY A 45 5.83 -5.56 13.70
N ARG A 46 4.52 -5.48 13.83
CA ARG A 46 3.70 -4.34 13.39
C ARG A 46 2.88 -3.80 14.56
N GLY A 47 2.87 -2.49 14.73
CA GLY A 47 2.00 -1.81 15.70
C GLY A 47 0.68 -1.34 15.08
N ASN A 48 -0.21 -0.78 15.89
CA ASN A 48 -1.55 -0.33 15.46
C ASN A 48 -1.55 0.66 14.29
N GLY A 49 -0.52 1.49 14.18
CA GLY A 49 -0.38 2.46 13.08
C GLY A 49 0.12 1.86 11.76
N SER A 50 0.35 0.54 11.68
CA SER A 50 0.78 -0.13 10.45
C SER A 50 -0.43 -0.41 9.55
N THR A 51 -1.11 0.64 9.08
CA THR A 51 -2.35 0.53 8.31
C THR A 51 -2.11 0.37 6.81
N TRP A 52 -0.86 0.35 6.35
CA TRP A 52 -0.50 0.26 4.93
C TRP A 52 0.43 -0.93 4.67
N ILE A 53 0.22 -1.60 3.55
CA ILE A 53 1.15 -2.60 3.01
C ILE A 53 1.80 -2.04 1.74
N VAL A 54 3.13 -1.91 1.77
CA VAL A 54 3.92 -1.47 0.62
C VAL A 54 4.27 -2.67 -0.24
N LEU A 55 3.99 -2.56 -1.53
CA LEU A 55 4.12 -3.60 -2.53
C LEU A 55 5.04 -3.14 -3.66
N LYS A 56 5.71 -4.10 -4.31
CA LYS A 56 6.56 -3.82 -5.47
C LYS A 56 6.24 -4.80 -6.59
N GLY A 57 5.87 -4.29 -7.75
CA GLY A 57 5.76 -5.11 -8.95
C GLY A 57 7.14 -5.53 -9.46
N ILE A 58 7.24 -6.74 -10.02
CA ILE A 58 8.47 -7.18 -10.70
C ILE A 58 8.77 -6.22 -11.87
N GLY A 59 10.01 -5.75 -11.95
CA GLY A 59 10.46 -4.84 -13.02
C GLY A 59 10.06 -3.38 -12.83
N PHE A 60 9.43 -3.00 -11.71
CA PHE A 60 9.09 -1.61 -11.45
C PHE A 60 10.34 -0.71 -11.44
N PRO A 61 10.28 0.48 -12.08
CA PRO A 61 11.35 1.47 -12.02
C PRO A 61 11.65 1.92 -10.59
N ARG A 62 12.83 2.50 -10.37
CA ARG A 62 13.18 3.08 -9.07
C ARG A 62 12.20 4.22 -8.72
N GLY A 63 11.73 4.24 -7.48
CA GLY A 63 10.78 5.26 -7.01
C GLY A 63 9.33 4.95 -7.35
N VAL A 64 9.03 3.82 -7.98
CA VAL A 64 7.67 3.35 -8.26
C VAL A 64 7.31 2.21 -7.33
N LYS A 65 6.18 2.32 -6.63
CA LYS A 65 5.69 1.30 -5.67
C LYS A 65 4.17 1.26 -5.62
N LEU A 66 3.64 0.09 -5.32
CA LEU A 66 2.24 -0.08 -4.99
C LEU A 66 2.05 0.09 -3.47
N SER A 67 0.88 0.55 -3.03
CA SER A 67 0.53 0.66 -1.61
C SER A 67 -0.94 0.31 -1.42
N HIS A 68 -1.21 -0.72 -0.63
CA HIS A 68 -2.54 -1.03 -0.13
C HIS A 68 -2.73 -0.25 1.18
N LYS A 69 -3.58 0.78 1.16
CA LYS A 69 -3.83 1.64 2.32
C LYS A 69 -5.19 1.32 2.91
N PHE A 70 -5.22 0.54 3.99
CA PHE A 70 -6.44 0.01 4.58
C PHE A 70 -7.29 1.10 5.27
N ASP A 71 -6.64 2.08 5.89
CA ASP A 71 -7.26 3.25 6.51
C ASP A 71 -7.94 4.20 5.49
N GLN A 72 -7.42 4.23 4.27
CA GLN A 72 -7.93 5.05 3.17
C GLN A 72 -8.78 4.26 2.18
N GLN A 73 -8.82 2.92 2.30
CA GLN A 73 -9.53 2.02 1.39
C GLN A 73 -9.13 2.23 -0.08
N VAL A 74 -7.83 2.39 -0.33
CA VAL A 74 -7.28 2.57 -1.69
C VAL A 74 -6.11 1.64 -1.97
N MET A 75 -5.99 1.23 -3.23
CA MET A 75 -4.77 0.72 -3.83
C MET A 75 -4.13 1.84 -4.66
N GLU A 76 -2.86 2.16 -4.39
CA GLU A 76 -2.14 3.24 -5.06
C GLU A 76 -0.89 2.73 -5.77
N LEU A 77 -0.62 3.25 -6.97
CA LEU A 77 0.68 3.20 -7.63
C LEU A 77 1.35 4.57 -7.52
N GLY A 78 2.31 4.69 -6.60
CA GLY A 78 3.01 5.93 -6.31
C GLY A 78 4.27 6.12 -7.15
N PHE A 79 4.49 7.36 -7.60
CA PHE A 79 5.66 7.85 -8.30
C PHE A 79 6.37 8.89 -7.43
N GLU A 80 7.52 8.53 -6.88
CA GLU A 80 8.31 9.45 -6.05
C GLU A 80 8.85 10.62 -6.86
N LYS A 81 8.85 11.82 -6.23
CA LYS A 81 9.35 13.07 -6.84
C LYS A 81 8.63 13.46 -8.13
N ARG A 82 7.32 13.20 -8.18
CA ARG A 82 6.44 13.62 -9.27
C ARG A 82 5.31 14.51 -8.77
N THR A 83 4.76 15.31 -9.68
CA THR A 83 3.56 16.15 -9.45
C THR A 83 2.33 15.57 -10.16
N VAL A 84 1.13 16.04 -9.80
CA VAL A 84 -0.11 15.67 -10.51
C VAL A 84 -0.05 16.11 -11.97
N ASP A 85 0.38 17.34 -12.22
CA ASP A 85 0.48 17.90 -13.58
C ASP A 85 1.40 17.07 -14.47
N GLU A 86 2.52 16.57 -13.92
CA GLU A 86 3.40 15.65 -14.66
C GLU A 86 2.68 14.37 -15.03
N ILE A 87 1.90 13.74 -14.12
CA ILE A 87 1.17 12.50 -14.45
C ILE A 87 0.10 12.78 -15.53
N LEU A 88 -0.67 13.87 -15.37
CA LEU A 88 -1.73 14.25 -16.31
C LEU A 88 -1.18 14.56 -17.72
N ALA A 89 0.07 15.01 -17.81
CA ALA A 89 0.70 15.34 -19.09
C ALA A 89 1.13 14.12 -19.94
N VAL A 90 1.40 12.95 -19.34
CA VAL A 90 2.04 11.83 -20.08
C VAL A 90 1.05 10.82 -20.65
N LYS A 91 -0.12 10.61 -20.03
CA LYS A 91 -1.17 9.74 -20.58
C LYS A 91 -2.48 9.98 -19.84
N SER A 92 -3.58 10.19 -20.57
CA SER A 92 -4.88 10.61 -20.00
C SER A 92 -6.03 9.59 -20.18
N ASP A 93 -5.78 8.42 -20.77
CA ASP A 93 -6.84 7.42 -21.04
C ASP A 93 -6.83 6.25 -20.04
N TRP A 94 -6.60 6.51 -18.75
CA TRP A 94 -6.91 5.50 -17.74
C TRP A 94 -8.42 5.50 -17.44
N PRO A 95 -8.99 4.35 -17.02
CA PRO A 95 -10.39 4.29 -16.62
C PRO A 95 -10.77 5.36 -15.59
N ASP A 96 -12.02 5.83 -15.63
CA ASP A 96 -12.53 6.92 -14.77
C ASP A 96 -12.45 6.64 -13.26
N ASP A 97 -12.38 5.36 -12.86
CA ASP A 97 -12.21 4.96 -11.47
C ASP A 97 -10.75 5.07 -10.98
N ILE A 98 -9.80 5.33 -11.89
CA ILE A 98 -8.40 5.64 -11.57
C ILE A 98 -8.24 7.15 -11.44
N HIS A 99 -7.83 7.62 -10.26
CA HIS A 99 -7.68 9.05 -9.99
C HIS A 99 -6.30 9.40 -9.43
N PRO A 100 -5.70 10.55 -9.83
CA PRO A 100 -4.42 10.98 -9.29
C PRO A 100 -4.57 11.57 -7.89
N VAL A 101 -3.64 11.25 -6.98
CA VAL A 101 -3.57 11.78 -5.61
C VAL A 101 -2.14 12.21 -5.30
N GLN A 102 -1.94 13.37 -4.66
CA GLN A 102 -0.61 13.83 -4.27
C GLN A 102 -0.47 13.97 -2.76
N LYS A 103 0.62 13.40 -2.22
CA LYS A 103 0.98 13.51 -0.80
C LYS A 103 2.50 13.48 -0.62
N GLY A 104 3.04 14.48 0.07
CA GLY A 104 4.44 14.49 0.52
C GLY A 104 5.46 14.31 -0.61
N GLY A 105 5.27 14.97 -1.76
CA GLY A 105 6.18 14.87 -2.91
C GLY A 105 6.13 13.55 -3.67
N THR A 106 5.12 12.71 -3.39
CA THR A 106 4.75 11.54 -4.20
C THR A 106 3.38 11.81 -4.80
N THR A 107 3.22 11.51 -6.09
CA THR A 107 1.90 11.46 -6.71
C THR A 107 1.60 10.00 -7.07
N SER A 108 0.39 9.57 -6.82
CA SER A 108 -0.08 8.21 -7.08
C SER A 108 -1.24 8.20 -8.06
N LEU A 109 -1.40 7.11 -8.80
CA LEU A 109 -2.68 6.70 -9.36
C LEU A 109 -3.39 5.79 -8.35
N ALA A 110 -4.64 6.09 -8.01
CA ALA A 110 -5.40 5.40 -6.97
C ALA A 110 -6.67 4.74 -7.52
N ILE A 111 -7.03 3.60 -6.96
CA ILE A 111 -8.30 2.90 -7.16
C ILE A 111 -8.90 2.59 -5.79
N ASP A 112 -10.18 2.89 -5.60
CA ASP A 112 -10.92 2.53 -4.39
C ASP A 112 -11.08 1.00 -4.27
N ILE A 113 -10.98 0.50 -3.04
CA ILE A 113 -11.05 -0.94 -2.75
C ILE A 113 -12.05 -1.20 -1.61
N PRO A 114 -12.52 -2.45 -1.45
CA PRO A 114 -13.36 -2.81 -0.32
C PRO A 114 -12.68 -2.52 1.03
N ALA A 115 -13.48 -2.16 2.03
CA ALA A 115 -13.01 -2.05 3.41
C ALA A 115 -12.50 -3.42 3.92
N ILE A 116 -11.31 -3.41 4.51
CA ILE A 116 -10.66 -4.60 5.09
C ILE A 116 -10.12 -4.20 6.47
N ASP A 117 -10.50 -4.95 7.50
CA ASP A 117 -10.08 -4.72 8.88
C ASP A 117 -8.91 -5.63 9.23
N MET A 118 -7.73 -5.03 9.42
CA MET A 118 -6.49 -5.74 9.75
C MET A 118 -6.48 -6.34 11.16
N THR A 119 -7.47 -6.00 12.01
CA THR A 119 -7.62 -6.58 13.35
C THR A 119 -8.42 -7.88 13.34
N LEU A 120 -9.12 -8.17 12.24
CA LEU A 120 -9.90 -9.38 12.04
C LEU A 120 -9.08 -10.46 11.30
N ASP A 121 -9.64 -11.66 11.24
CA ASP A 121 -9.02 -12.78 10.53
C ASP A 121 -8.85 -12.47 9.03
N PHE A 122 -7.68 -12.80 8.48
CA PHE A 122 -7.37 -12.61 7.07
C PHE A 122 -8.22 -13.53 6.18
N GLY A 123 -8.37 -14.79 6.58
CA GLY A 123 -9.09 -15.82 5.81
C GLY A 123 -10.53 -15.41 5.52
N ALA A 124 -11.21 -14.84 6.52
CA ALA A 124 -12.56 -14.30 6.41
C ALA A 124 -12.71 -13.12 5.42
N GLN A 125 -11.60 -12.46 5.06
CA GLN A 125 -11.57 -11.25 4.23
C GLN A 125 -10.89 -11.47 2.88
N THR A 126 -10.51 -12.71 2.56
CA THR A 126 -9.76 -13.06 1.34
C THR A 126 -10.40 -12.49 0.08
N THR A 127 -11.73 -12.55 -0.07
CA THR A 127 -12.44 -11.98 -1.23
C THR A 127 -12.21 -10.47 -1.39
N GLY A 128 -12.18 -9.72 -0.28
CA GLY A 128 -11.88 -8.29 -0.32
C GLY A 128 -10.43 -8.02 -0.68
N VAL A 129 -9.50 -8.81 -0.11
CA VAL A 129 -8.07 -8.74 -0.41
C VAL A 129 -7.79 -9.04 -1.89
N GLU A 130 -8.42 -10.06 -2.47
CA GLU A 130 -8.28 -10.41 -3.88
C GLU A 130 -8.75 -9.27 -4.79
N LYS A 131 -9.92 -8.67 -4.52
CA LYS A 131 -10.39 -7.49 -5.26
C LYS A 131 -9.39 -6.32 -5.18
N ALA A 132 -8.80 -6.09 -4.02
CA ALA A 132 -7.77 -5.05 -3.89
C ALA A 132 -6.50 -5.38 -4.70
N LEU A 133 -6.11 -6.66 -4.77
CA LEU A 133 -4.98 -7.12 -5.57
C LEU A 133 -5.26 -7.07 -7.07
N GLU A 134 -6.49 -7.32 -7.51
CA GLU A 134 -6.93 -7.06 -8.89
C GLU A 134 -6.73 -5.59 -9.27
N SER A 135 -7.07 -4.65 -8.39
CA SER A 135 -6.77 -3.22 -8.59
C SER A 135 -5.27 -2.95 -8.69
N ALA A 136 -4.44 -3.65 -7.92
CA ALA A 136 -2.99 -3.54 -8.06
C ALA A 136 -2.52 -3.94 -9.46
N TYR A 137 -3.05 -5.05 -10.00
CA TYR A 137 -2.76 -5.48 -11.38
C TYR A 137 -3.26 -4.49 -12.44
N ARG A 138 -4.42 -3.87 -12.24
CA ARG A 138 -4.93 -2.82 -13.13
C ARG A 138 -4.01 -1.59 -13.16
N LEU A 139 -3.33 -1.30 -12.05
CA LEU A 139 -2.39 -0.20 -11.97
C LEU A 139 -1.01 -0.52 -12.56
N MET A 140 -0.55 -1.78 -12.49
CA MET A 140 0.79 -2.19 -12.92
C MET A 140 1.22 -1.71 -14.33
N PRO A 141 0.36 -1.70 -15.37
CA PRO A 141 0.71 -1.19 -16.70
C PRO A 141 1.17 0.28 -16.73
N TYR A 142 0.82 1.07 -15.71
CA TYR A 142 1.21 2.48 -15.60
C TYR A 142 2.54 2.68 -14.86
N ALA A 143 3.20 1.62 -14.38
CA ALA A 143 4.46 1.74 -13.63
C ALA A 143 5.60 2.34 -14.46
N SER A 144 5.53 2.26 -15.79
CA SER A 144 6.50 2.80 -16.73
C SER A 144 6.10 4.15 -17.33
N LEU A 145 5.15 4.88 -16.73
CA LEU A 145 4.68 6.17 -17.25
C LEU A 145 5.80 7.20 -17.45
N PHE A 146 6.89 7.12 -16.68
CA PHE A 146 8.00 8.08 -16.71
C PHE A 146 9.34 7.45 -17.10
N THR A 147 9.33 6.30 -17.78
CA THR A 147 10.53 5.62 -18.27
C THR A 147 10.59 5.58 -19.78
#